data_AF-K6BWL9-F1
#
_entry.id   AF-K6BWL9-F1
#
_cell.length_a   1.000
_cell.length_b   1.000
_cell.length_c   1.000
_cell.angle_alpha   90.00
_cell.angle_beta   90.00
_cell.angle_gamma   90.00
#
_symmetry.space_group_name_H-M   'P 1'
#
loop_
_entity.id
_entity.type
_entity.pdbx_description
1 polymer ?
#
loop_
_entity_poly.entity_id
_entity_poly.type
_entity_poly.pdbx_seq_one_letter_code
_entity_poly.pdbx_strand_id
1 'polypeptide(L)'
;MNVKKLGFCIVFGVLMIMTACGTGDQKTENGNGTEKIETPANQPETPETDTPIEDSQNPPKVNDEQSESTAFRNISVSGENGEYVVNGEARVFEAVFFYSVEEGHEYLIEETKVTADEGAPAWSPFELKISIPEDQLPINGTLTLELYEKSAKDGSVINETFVKLEEFGF
;
A
#
# COMPACT_ATOMS: atom_id res chain seq x y z
N MET A 1 36.86 -28.55 -2.41
CA MET A 1 36.41 -27.72 -3.54
C MET A 1 36.27 -28.57 -4.78
N ASN A 2 35.22 -28.38 -5.60
CA ASN A 2 35.08 -28.98 -6.92
C ASN A 2 34.32 -28.01 -7.84
N VAL A 3 35.05 -27.16 -8.56
CA VAL A 3 34.48 -26.15 -9.47
C VAL A 3 34.25 -26.73 -10.86
N LYS A 4 33.00 -27.07 -11.19
CA LYS A 4 32.60 -27.36 -12.58
C LYS A 4 32.21 -26.05 -13.27
N LYS A 5 33.19 -25.38 -13.89
CA LYS A 5 32.92 -24.27 -14.82
C LYS A 5 32.26 -24.84 -16.07
N LEU A 6 30.97 -24.58 -16.26
CA LEU A 6 30.27 -24.82 -17.52
C LEU A 6 29.91 -23.47 -18.13
N GLY A 7 30.76 -22.99 -19.05
CA GLY A 7 30.50 -21.77 -19.78
C GLY A 7 29.50 -22.01 -20.90
N PHE A 8 28.52 -21.12 -21.04
CA PHE A 8 27.60 -21.10 -22.17
C PHE A 8 27.50 -19.68 -22.73
N CYS A 9 28.37 -19.38 -23.70
CA CYS A 9 28.28 -18.15 -24.47
C CYS A 9 27.29 -18.38 -25.63
N ILE A 10 26.07 -17.86 -25.54
CA ILE A 10 25.22 -17.67 -26.73
C ILE A 10 24.91 -16.18 -26.94
N VAL A 11 25.70 -15.63 -27.87
CA VAL A 11 25.32 -14.77 -28.99
C VAL A 11 24.19 -13.77 -28.79
N PHE A 12 24.56 -12.48 -28.92
CA PHE A 12 23.68 -11.33 -29.12
C PHE A 12 22.64 -11.55 -30.23
N GLY A 13 21.37 -11.37 -29.90
CA GLY A 13 20.26 -11.24 -30.86
C GLY A 13 19.65 -9.84 -30.83
N VAL A 14 20.30 -8.86 -31.45
CA VAL A 14 19.76 -7.50 -31.64
C VAL A 14 19.14 -7.41 -33.03
N LEU A 15 17.81 -7.21 -33.17
CA LEU A 15 17.26 -6.58 -34.38
C LEU A 15 15.87 -5.94 -34.25
N MET A 16 15.85 -4.62 -34.48
CA MET A 16 14.81 -3.74 -35.07
C MET A 16 13.37 -3.69 -34.50
N ILE A 17 13.17 -2.69 -33.65
CA ILE A 17 12.19 -1.60 -33.78
C ILE A 17 11.39 -1.49 -35.10
N MET A 18 10.08 -1.25 -34.96
CA MET A 18 9.29 -0.41 -35.88
C MET A 18 8.30 0.46 -35.08
N THR A 19 8.46 1.78 -35.18
CA THR A 19 7.58 2.78 -34.55
C THR A 19 6.47 3.17 -35.51
N ALA A 20 5.21 3.07 -35.09
CA ALA A 20 4.06 3.53 -35.88
C ALA A 20 3.47 4.82 -35.27
N CYS A 21 3.78 5.98 -35.88
CA CYS A 21 3.01 7.21 -35.65
C CYS A 21 1.82 7.26 -36.60
N GLY A 22 0.62 7.49 -36.06
CA GLY A 22 -0.60 7.69 -36.82
C GLY A 22 -1.35 8.93 -36.36
N THR A 23 -0.96 10.10 -36.87
CA THR A 23 -1.73 11.34 -36.70
C THR A 23 -2.72 11.46 -37.85
N GLY A 24 -4.01 11.57 -37.53
CA GLY A 24 -5.09 11.76 -38.50
C GLY A 24 -5.96 12.96 -38.15
N ASP A 25 -5.57 14.15 -38.62
CA ASP A 25 -6.41 15.34 -38.62
C ASP A 25 -7.26 15.38 -39.90
N GLN A 26 -8.58 15.55 -39.77
CA GLN A 26 -9.38 16.24 -40.79
C GLN A 26 -10.45 17.13 -40.15
N LYS A 27 -10.46 18.39 -40.61
CA LYS A 27 -11.38 19.47 -40.22
C LYS A 27 -12.25 19.86 -41.42
N THR A 28 -13.56 19.95 -41.23
CA THR A 28 -14.51 20.91 -41.87
C THR A 28 -15.80 20.91 -41.05
N GLU A 29 -16.34 22.01 -40.50
CA GLU A 29 -17.01 23.17 -41.16
C GLU A 29 -18.30 22.80 -41.94
N ASN A 30 -19.44 23.50 -41.87
CA ASN A 30 -19.81 24.76 -41.15
C ASN A 30 -21.35 25.00 -41.08
N GLY A 31 -21.82 25.83 -40.12
CA GLY A 31 -23.07 26.65 -40.16
C GLY A 31 -24.46 25.96 -40.10
N ASN A 32 -25.57 26.64 -39.76
CA ASN A 32 -25.82 27.98 -39.19
C ASN A 32 -27.30 28.07 -38.68
N GLY A 33 -27.62 28.89 -37.67
CA GLY A 33 -29.01 29.10 -37.21
C GLY A 33 -29.20 29.98 -35.94
N THR A 34 -29.13 31.30 -36.10
CA THR A 34 -29.57 32.37 -35.14
C THR A 34 -31.07 32.20 -34.79
N GLU A 35 -31.69 32.64 -33.69
CA GLU A 35 -31.46 33.70 -32.67
C GLU A 35 -31.87 33.16 -31.26
N LYS A 36 -31.96 33.88 -30.11
CA LYS A 36 -32.01 35.32 -29.77
C LYS A 36 -31.37 35.59 -28.38
N ILE A 37 -31.45 36.83 -27.90
CA ILE A 37 -31.14 37.29 -26.53
C ILE A 37 -32.36 38.05 -25.97
N GLU A 38 -32.74 37.83 -24.70
CA GLU A 38 -33.23 38.88 -23.78
C GLU A 38 -32.91 38.53 -22.32
N THR A 39 -32.44 39.53 -21.55
CA THR A 39 -32.17 39.48 -20.10
C THR A 39 -32.74 40.76 -19.48
N PRO A 40 -33.38 40.71 -18.31
CA PRO A 40 -32.99 41.66 -17.27
C PRO A 40 -32.92 41.08 -15.84
N ALA A 41 -32.07 41.73 -15.04
CA ALA A 41 -31.68 41.39 -13.68
C ALA A 41 -32.80 41.39 -12.60
N ASN A 42 -32.56 40.68 -11.50
CA ASN A 42 -32.53 41.30 -10.16
C ASN A 42 -31.82 40.43 -9.10
N GLN A 43 -30.94 41.09 -8.33
CA GLN A 43 -30.34 40.68 -7.06
C GLN A 43 -30.75 41.79 -6.06
N PRO A 44 -31.24 41.51 -4.83
CA PRO A 44 -30.30 41.46 -3.70
C PRO A 44 -30.61 40.54 -2.50
N GLU A 45 -29.50 40.21 -1.82
CA GLU A 45 -29.31 40.08 -0.37
C GLU A 45 -29.73 38.82 0.42
N THR A 46 -28.78 38.43 1.27
CA THR A 46 -28.79 37.39 2.30
C THR A 46 -29.56 37.82 3.55
N PRO A 47 -30.05 36.84 4.34
CA PRO A 47 -30.14 36.98 5.79
C PRO A 47 -29.16 36.03 6.49
N GLU A 48 -28.28 36.58 7.32
CA GLU A 48 -27.55 35.82 8.33
C GLU A 48 -28.47 35.57 9.54
N THR A 49 -28.51 34.36 10.10
CA THR A 49 -29.08 34.10 11.43
C THR A 49 -28.39 32.89 12.10
N ASP A 50 -27.16 33.13 12.50
CA ASP A 50 -26.67 32.96 13.87
C ASP A 50 -27.54 32.16 14.87
N THR A 51 -27.10 30.95 15.25
CA THR A 51 -27.31 30.31 16.58
C THR A 51 -26.40 29.06 16.72
N PRO A 52 -26.07 28.57 17.93
CA PRO A 52 -24.74 28.85 18.47
C PRO A 52 -23.83 27.62 18.58
N ILE A 53 -22.54 27.89 18.75
CA ILE A 53 -21.50 26.90 19.09
C ILE A 53 -21.73 26.43 20.53
N GLU A 54 -22.12 25.17 20.72
CA GLU A 54 -22.10 24.53 22.04
C GLU A 54 -20.78 23.77 22.22
N ASP A 55 -19.95 24.29 23.12
CA ASP A 55 -18.70 23.65 23.56
C ASP A 55 -19.04 22.35 24.32
N SER A 56 -18.68 21.21 23.73
CA SER A 56 -18.78 19.92 24.39
C SER A 56 -17.42 19.22 24.35
N GLN A 57 -16.59 19.56 25.35
CA GLN A 57 -15.34 18.88 25.64
C GLN A 57 -15.59 17.41 26.00
N ASN A 58 -15.52 16.53 25.00
CA ASN A 58 -15.23 15.13 25.21
C ASN A 58 -13.89 14.84 24.53
N PRO A 59 -12.82 14.47 25.25
CA PRO A 59 -11.56 14.10 24.61
C PRO A 59 -11.82 12.96 23.62
N PRO A 60 -11.21 12.96 22.42
CA PRO A 60 -11.24 11.79 21.57
C PRO A 60 -10.69 10.62 22.37
N LYS A 61 -11.55 9.65 22.68
CA LYS A 61 -11.10 8.30 23.02
C LYS A 61 -10.48 7.78 21.74
N VAL A 62 -9.18 7.98 21.60
CA VAL A 62 -8.37 7.29 20.60
C VAL A 62 -8.55 5.81 20.93
N ASN A 63 -9.47 5.18 20.21
CA ASN A 63 -9.32 3.76 19.98
C ASN A 63 -8.04 3.66 19.16
N ASP A 64 -7.07 2.90 19.65
CA ASP A 64 -6.11 2.28 18.76
C ASP A 64 -6.95 1.43 17.81
N GLU A 65 -7.23 1.94 16.61
CA GLU A 65 -7.93 1.21 15.56
C GLU A 65 -6.95 0.20 14.98
N GLN A 66 -6.64 -0.81 15.79
CA GLN A 66 -6.21 -2.11 15.32
C GLN A 66 -7.30 -2.57 14.34
N SER A 67 -7.04 -2.37 13.06
CA SER A 67 -7.68 -3.09 11.97
C SER A 67 -7.59 -4.56 12.32
N GLU A 68 -8.67 -5.12 12.87
CA GLU A 68 -8.83 -6.54 13.11
C GLU A 68 -8.94 -7.22 11.74
N SER A 69 -7.79 -7.35 11.05
CA SER A 69 -7.74 -8.01 9.77
C SER A 69 -8.25 -9.42 9.93
N THR A 70 -9.29 -9.72 9.16
CA THR A 70 -9.86 -11.07 9.18
C THR A 70 -8.93 -12.10 8.50
N ALA A 71 -7.80 -11.67 7.93
CA ALA A 71 -6.87 -12.51 7.18
C ALA A 71 -5.65 -12.98 7.98
N PHE A 72 -5.26 -12.29 9.06
CA PHE A 72 -4.10 -12.66 9.88
C PHE A 72 -4.49 -12.89 11.34
N ARG A 73 -3.86 -13.87 12.01
CA ARG A 73 -4.08 -14.14 13.44
C ARG A 73 -2.89 -14.82 14.10
N ASN A 74 -2.97 -14.94 15.43
CA ASN A 74 -1.98 -15.65 16.26
C ASN A 74 -0.54 -15.18 16.02
N ILE A 75 -0.40 -13.87 15.74
CA ILE A 75 0.88 -13.25 15.43
C ILE A 75 1.73 -13.20 16.71
N SER A 76 3.00 -13.57 16.57
CA SER A 76 4.01 -13.44 17.61
C SER A 76 5.34 -12.98 17.01
N VAL A 77 6.02 -12.08 17.71
CA VAL A 77 7.34 -11.55 17.33
C VAL A 77 8.36 -12.03 18.35
N SER A 78 9.56 -12.35 17.88
CA SER A 78 10.73 -12.63 18.71
C SER A 78 11.99 -12.14 18.01
N GLY A 79 13.04 -11.83 18.78
CA GLY A 79 14.23 -11.14 18.26
C GLY A 79 14.28 -9.67 18.68
N GLU A 80 15.38 -9.02 18.36
CA GLU A 80 15.77 -7.66 18.78
C GLU A 80 16.96 -7.20 17.91
N ASN A 81 17.26 -5.90 17.90
CA ASN A 81 18.41 -5.30 17.22
C ASN A 81 18.50 -5.66 15.71
N GLY A 82 17.37 -5.56 15.00
CA GLY A 82 17.30 -5.74 13.55
C GLY A 82 17.09 -7.18 13.07
N GLU A 83 17.22 -8.19 13.94
CA GLU A 83 16.97 -9.60 13.60
C GLU A 83 15.70 -10.10 14.27
N TYR A 84 14.63 -10.28 13.48
CA TYR A 84 13.30 -10.68 13.97
C TYR A 84 12.77 -11.95 13.29
N VAL A 85 12.06 -12.76 14.08
CA VAL A 85 11.25 -13.87 13.59
C VAL A 85 9.80 -13.62 13.96
N VAL A 86 8.95 -13.47 12.94
CA VAL A 86 7.51 -13.25 13.08
C VAL A 86 6.77 -14.50 12.62
N ASN A 87 5.99 -15.09 13.52
CA ASN A 87 5.15 -16.25 13.24
C ASN A 87 3.68 -15.85 13.30
N GLY A 88 2.83 -16.47 12.50
CA GLY A 88 1.38 -16.31 12.56
C GLY A 88 0.65 -17.29 11.67
N GLU A 89 -0.65 -17.08 11.50
CA GLU A 89 -1.47 -17.77 10.49
C GLU A 89 -2.12 -16.76 9.55
N ALA A 90 -2.13 -17.07 8.26
CA ALA A 90 -2.76 -16.31 7.20
C ALA A 90 -3.91 -17.09 6.54
N ARG A 91 -5.00 -16.41 6.21
CA ARG A 91 -6.12 -16.91 5.42
C ARG A 91 -6.39 -15.92 4.29
N VAL A 92 -5.65 -16.09 3.20
CA VAL A 92 -5.50 -15.09 2.14
C VAL A 92 -5.84 -15.68 0.77
N PHE A 93 -6.35 -14.84 -0.15
CA PHE A 93 -6.74 -15.26 -1.49
C PHE A 93 -5.52 -15.74 -2.30
N GLU A 94 -5.71 -16.80 -3.10
CA GLU A 94 -4.64 -17.46 -3.88
C GLU A 94 -3.39 -17.88 -3.08
N ALA A 95 -3.50 -17.96 -1.74
CA ALA A 95 -2.38 -18.19 -0.83
C ALA A 95 -1.28 -17.09 -0.89
N VAL A 96 -1.59 -15.88 -1.35
CA VAL A 96 -0.62 -14.79 -1.50
C VAL A 96 -0.94 -13.63 -0.56
N PHE A 97 0.08 -13.19 0.17
CA PHE A 97 0.07 -11.95 0.93
C PHE A 97 1.38 -11.20 0.77
N PHE A 98 1.48 -10.05 1.39
CA PHE A 98 2.60 -9.13 1.27
C PHE A 98 2.97 -8.58 2.65
N TYR A 99 4.22 -8.15 2.78
CA TYR A 99 4.65 -7.37 3.94
C TYR A 99 5.59 -6.23 3.56
N SER A 100 5.62 -5.22 4.41
CA SER A 100 6.56 -4.09 4.39
C SER A 100 7.14 -3.93 5.80
N VAL A 101 8.31 -3.32 5.96
CA VAL A 101 8.78 -2.85 7.28
C VAL A 101 9.13 -1.38 7.18
N GLU A 102 8.52 -0.57 8.05
CA GLU A 102 8.67 0.88 8.06
C GLU A 102 9.12 1.44 9.42
N GLU A 103 9.68 2.65 9.36
CA GLU A 103 10.07 3.50 10.47
C GLU A 103 9.35 4.85 10.34
N GLY A 104 8.01 4.84 10.41
CA GLY A 104 7.11 6.00 10.44
C GLY A 104 7.03 6.89 9.17
N HIS A 105 8.13 7.06 8.42
CA HIS A 105 8.23 7.86 7.21
C HIS A 105 9.01 7.19 6.07
N GLU A 106 9.77 6.12 6.36
CA GLU A 106 10.59 5.40 5.38
C GLU A 106 10.39 3.88 5.50
N TYR A 107 10.31 3.18 4.36
CA TYR A 107 10.32 1.72 4.30
C TYR A 107 11.76 1.21 4.34
N LEU A 108 12.15 0.51 5.40
CA LEU A 108 13.41 -0.21 5.49
C LEU A 108 13.36 -1.55 4.73
N ILE A 109 12.16 -2.13 4.60
CA ILE A 109 11.87 -3.24 3.69
C ILE A 109 10.62 -2.89 2.88
N GLU A 110 10.82 -2.73 1.58
CA GLU A 110 9.78 -2.53 0.57
C GLU A 110 8.85 -3.75 0.41
N GLU A 111 7.69 -3.54 -0.23
CA GLU A 111 6.66 -4.57 -0.48
C GLU A 111 7.27 -5.91 -0.95
N THR A 112 7.20 -6.91 -0.06
CA THR A 112 7.73 -8.25 -0.27
C THR A 112 6.59 -9.26 -0.28
N LYS A 113 6.46 -9.99 -1.40
CA LYS A 113 5.45 -11.03 -1.59
C LYS A 113 5.80 -12.31 -0.82
N VAL A 114 4.81 -12.87 -0.14
CA VAL A 114 4.87 -14.17 0.52
C VAL A 114 3.80 -15.10 -0.07
N THR A 115 4.13 -16.37 -0.22
CA THR A 115 3.19 -17.43 -0.60
C THR A 115 3.06 -18.39 0.57
N ALA A 116 1.84 -18.53 1.07
CA ALA A 116 1.46 -19.48 2.10
C ALA A 116 1.23 -20.88 1.51
N ASP A 117 1.20 -21.92 2.35
CA ASP A 117 1.01 -23.31 1.91
C ASP A 117 -0.44 -23.58 1.45
N GLU A 118 -1.42 -22.89 2.05
CA GLU A 118 -2.84 -22.98 1.70
C GLU A 118 -3.49 -21.60 1.51
N GLY A 119 -4.44 -21.52 0.59
CA GLY A 119 -5.25 -20.32 0.34
C GLY A 119 -6.59 -20.34 1.07
N ALA A 120 -7.21 -19.16 1.18
CA ALA A 120 -8.54 -19.01 1.78
C ALA A 120 -9.57 -19.97 1.13
N PRO A 121 -10.44 -20.62 1.94
CA PRO A 121 -10.78 -20.30 3.33
C PRO A 121 -9.90 -20.98 4.40
N ALA A 122 -8.88 -21.76 4.02
CA ALA A 122 -7.98 -22.40 4.97
C ALA A 122 -7.07 -21.38 5.67
N TRP A 123 -6.60 -21.74 6.87
CA TRP A 123 -5.56 -21.01 7.58
C TRP A 123 -4.24 -21.74 7.40
N SER A 124 -3.25 -21.05 6.82
CA SER A 124 -1.89 -21.55 6.67
C SER A 124 -0.99 -20.87 7.72
N PRO A 125 -0.11 -21.60 8.41
CA PRO A 125 0.96 -20.95 9.18
C PRO A 125 1.91 -20.19 8.25
N PHE A 126 2.62 -19.21 8.79
CA PHE A 126 3.75 -18.55 8.15
C PHE A 126 4.85 -18.22 9.17
N GLU A 127 6.09 -18.13 8.68
CA GLU A 127 7.25 -17.64 9.41
C GLU A 127 7.98 -16.62 8.52
N LEU A 128 8.15 -15.39 9.00
CA LEU A 128 8.97 -14.36 8.37
C LEU A 128 10.27 -14.23 9.17
N LYS A 129 11.40 -14.19 8.46
CA LYS A 129 12.71 -13.85 9.02
C LYS A 129 13.13 -12.51 8.45
N ILE A 130 13.17 -11.50 9.30
CA ILE A 130 13.43 -10.10 8.97
C ILE A 130 14.83 -9.78 9.50
N SER A 131 15.67 -9.23 8.63
CA SER A 131 17.04 -8.80 8.94
C SER A 131 17.22 -7.38 8.40
N ILE A 132 17.48 -6.44 9.30
CA ILE A 132 17.68 -5.01 9.01
C ILE A 132 19.05 -4.62 9.57
N PRO A 133 19.95 -4.03 8.76
CA PRO A 133 21.27 -3.61 9.23
C PRO A 133 21.19 -2.63 10.43
N GLU A 134 22.08 -2.81 11.41
CA GLU A 134 22.14 -1.96 12.62
C GLU A 134 22.25 -0.46 12.31
N ASP A 135 22.87 -0.09 11.18
CA ASP A 135 23.04 1.31 10.74
C ASP A 135 21.78 1.93 10.10
N GLN A 136 20.73 1.13 9.91
CA GLN A 136 19.40 1.55 9.45
C GLN A 136 18.33 1.50 10.57
N LEU A 137 18.67 0.98 11.76
CA LEU A 137 17.73 0.95 12.88
C LEU A 137 17.50 2.36 13.45
N PRO A 138 16.25 2.71 13.83
CA PRO A 138 15.97 4.01 14.41
C PRO A 138 16.70 4.22 15.73
N ILE A 139 17.23 5.43 15.93
CA ILE A 139 17.83 5.84 17.20
C ILE A 139 16.74 6.06 18.26
N ASN A 140 15.58 6.58 17.84
CA ASN A 140 14.35 6.66 18.63
C ASN A 140 13.18 6.46 17.67
N GLY A 141 12.16 5.69 18.04
CA GLY A 141 11.02 5.41 17.17
C GLY A 141 10.41 4.04 17.40
N THR A 142 9.59 3.58 16.46
CA THR A 142 9.01 2.23 16.48
C THR A 142 9.15 1.60 15.11
N LEU A 143 9.79 0.44 15.06
CA LEU A 143 9.90 -0.36 13.85
C LEU A 143 8.62 -1.19 13.69
N THR A 144 7.93 -1.01 12.57
CA THR A 144 6.59 -1.59 12.34
C THR A 144 6.60 -2.48 11.10
N LEU A 145 6.15 -3.73 11.27
CA LEU A 145 5.83 -4.65 10.18
C LEU A 145 4.37 -4.43 9.76
N GLU A 146 4.15 -4.22 8.47
CA GLU A 146 2.84 -4.17 7.83
C GLU A 146 2.57 -5.52 7.16
N LEU A 147 1.37 -6.10 7.32
CA LEU A 147 0.93 -7.35 6.68
C LEU A 147 -0.40 -7.12 5.96
N TYR A 148 -0.51 -7.48 4.67
CA TYR A 148 -1.72 -7.23 3.88
C TYR A 148 -1.89 -8.15 2.67
N GLU A 149 -3.08 -8.11 2.08
CA GLU A 149 -3.37 -8.62 0.74
C GLU A 149 -3.51 -7.46 -0.26
N LYS A 150 -3.33 -7.77 -1.56
CA LYS A 150 -3.75 -6.86 -2.64
C LYS A 150 -5.05 -7.36 -3.27
N SER A 151 -6.02 -6.46 -3.39
CA SER A 151 -7.28 -6.69 -4.11
C SER A 151 -7.03 -7.13 -5.56
N ALA A 152 -7.47 -8.33 -5.92
CA ALA A 152 -7.39 -8.85 -7.30
C ALA A 152 -8.21 -8.02 -8.32
N LYS A 153 -9.06 -7.09 -7.85
CA LYS A 153 -9.90 -6.23 -8.68
C LYS A 153 -9.19 -4.95 -9.17
N ASP A 154 -8.36 -4.35 -8.31
CA ASP A 154 -7.79 -3.01 -8.53
C ASP A 154 -6.40 -2.79 -7.91
N GLY A 155 -5.82 -3.78 -7.24
CA GLY A 155 -4.50 -3.68 -6.62
C GLY A 155 -4.46 -2.87 -5.32
N SER A 156 -5.61 -2.46 -4.78
CA SER A 156 -5.69 -1.78 -3.47
C SER A 156 -5.24 -2.71 -2.32
N VAL A 157 -4.64 -2.11 -1.29
CA VAL A 157 -4.33 -2.81 -0.03
C VAL A 157 -5.64 -3.15 0.69
N ILE A 158 -5.78 -4.39 1.13
CA ILE A 158 -6.93 -4.89 1.90
C ILE A 158 -6.44 -5.85 3.00
N ASN A 159 -7.26 -6.04 4.04
CA ASN A 159 -6.96 -6.93 5.16
C ASN A 159 -5.61 -6.60 5.86
N GLU A 160 -5.31 -5.31 5.98
CA GLU A 160 -4.08 -4.77 6.54
C GLU A 160 -3.97 -4.96 8.06
N THR A 161 -2.76 -5.21 8.56
CA THR A 161 -2.41 -5.35 9.99
C THR A 161 -1.01 -4.81 10.25
N PHE A 162 -0.88 -4.00 11.30
CA PHE A 162 0.40 -3.48 11.79
C PHE A 162 0.86 -4.29 13.00
N VAL A 163 2.15 -4.62 13.04
CA VAL A 163 2.79 -5.44 14.06
C VAL A 163 4.05 -4.72 14.51
N LYS A 164 4.10 -4.27 15.77
CA LYS A 164 5.33 -3.70 16.33
C LYS A 164 6.42 -4.77 16.39
N LEU A 165 7.58 -4.50 15.77
CA LEU A 165 8.76 -5.33 15.88
C LEU A 165 9.58 -4.95 17.11
N GLU A 166 9.96 -3.67 17.22
CA GLU A 166 10.78 -3.14 18.32
C GLU A 166 10.54 -1.64 18.51
N GLU A 167 10.82 -1.14 19.71
CA GLU A 167 10.67 0.27 20.10
C GLU A 167 12.00 0.79 20.65
N PHE A 168 12.45 1.91 20.10
CA PHE A 168 13.79 2.45 20.31
C PHE A 168 13.72 3.80 21.03
N GLY A 169 14.62 4.03 21.98
CA GLY A 169 14.74 5.26 22.75
C GLY A 169 13.84 5.32 24.00
N PHE A 170 14.46 5.15 25.18
CA PHE A 170 13.86 5.37 26.51
C PHE A 170 14.86 6.06 27.44
#